data_AF-A0A7S4A1Z4-F1
#
_entry.id   AF-A0A7S4A1Z4-F1
#
_cell.length_a   1.000
_cell.length_b   1.000
_cell.length_c   1.000
_cell.angle_alpha   90.00
_cell.angle_beta   90.00
_cell.angle_gamma   90.00
#
_symmetry.space_group_name_H-M   'P 1'
#
loop_
_entity.id
_entity.type
_entity.pdbx_description
1 polymer ?
#
loop_
_entity_poly.entity_id
_entity_poly.type
_entity_poly.pdbx_seq_one_letter_code
_entity_poly.pdbx_strand_id
1 'polypeptide(L)'
;RRLPDRHVDDALDAVEDDSARKEADEQRQKSLVARARWKRSIAKVGWAASLHTMARRRAAGFSDQLHERLHRTDRPGVAEALDFSAIIADKRQQHLKGTREWVFDFVEKWRVDPESAKLFWLVGGGGTGKSVAAAELLVRLLGKENAAAWHFCKHTEPARSAPAVLLRSLAGMLCATVEGFEDALKESTGVETENVDELFEALVAKP
;
A
#
# COMPACT_ATOMS: atom_id res chain seq x y z
N ARG A 1 -40.56 48.18 25.23
CA ARG A 1 -40.02 46.81 25.05
C ARG A 1 -38.76 46.93 24.21
N ARG A 2 -37.62 46.45 24.72
CA ARG A 2 -36.28 46.55 24.08
C ARG A 2 -36.21 45.67 22.82
N LEU A 3 -35.54 46.16 21.79
CA LEU A 3 -35.08 45.38 20.63
C LEU A 3 -33.96 44.41 21.09
N PRO A 4 -33.89 43.17 20.59
CA PRO A 4 -32.72 42.33 20.77
C PRO A 4 -31.70 42.60 19.66
N ASP A 5 -30.45 42.83 20.06
CA ASP A 5 -29.26 42.86 19.21
C ASP A 5 -29.14 41.55 18.40
N ARG A 6 -29.18 41.66 17.07
CA ARG A 6 -28.95 40.57 16.10
C ARG A 6 -27.78 40.92 15.17
N HIS A 7 -26.67 41.42 15.73
CA HIS A 7 -25.52 41.87 14.94
C HIS A 7 -24.17 41.35 15.44
N VAL A 8 -24.15 40.44 16.42
CA VAL A 8 -22.90 39.91 17.00
C VAL A 8 -22.68 38.42 16.69
N ASP A 9 -23.75 37.65 16.47
CA ASP A 9 -23.64 36.20 16.21
C ASP A 9 -23.19 35.88 14.76
N ASP A 10 -23.66 36.63 13.76
CA ASP A 10 -23.28 36.40 12.35
C ASP A 10 -21.78 36.63 12.07
N ALA A 11 -21.09 37.40 12.92
CA ALA A 11 -19.67 37.69 12.79
C ALA A 11 -18.78 36.59 13.38
N LEU A 12 -19.26 35.83 14.36
CA LEU A 12 -18.53 34.71 14.97
C LEU A 12 -18.57 33.47 14.06
N ASP A 13 -19.73 33.16 13.49
CA ASP A 13 -19.90 32.04 12.55
C ASP A 13 -19.09 32.24 11.25
N ALA A 14 -18.94 33.49 10.79
CA ALA A 14 -18.13 33.83 9.61
C ALA A 14 -16.62 33.70 9.86
N VAL A 15 -16.16 33.87 11.10
CA VAL A 15 -14.75 33.75 11.48
C VAL A 15 -14.36 32.28 11.68
N GLU A 16 -15.26 31.44 12.19
CA GLU A 16 -15.04 29.99 12.29
C GLU A 16 -14.98 29.31 10.90
N ASP A 17 -15.84 29.72 9.95
CA ASP A 17 -15.81 29.19 8.57
C ASP A 17 -14.53 29.61 7.82
N ASP A 18 -14.00 30.81 8.05
CA ASP A 18 -12.72 31.25 7.47
C ASP A 18 -11.51 30.50 8.07
N SER A 19 -11.57 30.13 9.35
CA SER A 19 -10.56 29.30 10.02
C SER A 19 -10.55 27.88 9.46
N ALA A 20 -11.73 27.25 9.32
CA ALA A 20 -11.86 25.90 8.78
C ALA A 20 -11.41 25.82 7.30
N ARG A 21 -11.68 26.86 6.51
CA ARG A 21 -11.20 26.97 5.12
C ARG A 21 -9.68 27.10 5.03
N LYS A 22 -9.07 27.89 5.92
CA LYS A 22 -7.61 28.03 6.01
C LYS A 22 -6.93 26.71 6.38
N GLU A 23 -7.49 25.97 7.34
CA GLU A 23 -6.96 24.65 7.73
C GLU A 23 -7.07 23.63 6.58
N ALA A 24 -8.19 23.63 5.85
CA ALA A 24 -8.39 22.75 4.69
C ALA A 24 -7.42 23.09 3.54
N ASP A 25 -7.19 24.38 3.27
CA ASP A 25 -6.22 24.84 2.28
C ASP A 25 -4.78 24.50 2.68
N GLU A 26 -4.44 24.59 3.97
CA GLU A 26 -3.13 24.22 4.49
C GLU A 26 -2.89 22.71 4.39
N GLN A 27 -3.89 21.88 4.71
CA GLN A 27 -3.83 20.42 4.51
C GLN A 27 -3.75 20.05 3.03
N ARG A 28 -4.48 20.75 2.17
CA ARG A 28 -4.39 20.56 0.72
C ARG A 28 -2.98 20.92 0.22
N GLN A 29 -2.39 21.99 0.71
CA GLN A 29 -1.03 22.40 0.35
C GLN A 29 0.02 21.40 0.86
N LYS A 30 -0.08 20.92 2.10
CA LYS A 30 0.77 19.85 2.66
C LYS A 30 0.68 18.58 1.81
N SER A 31 -0.53 18.21 1.36
CA SER A 31 -0.75 17.05 0.49
C SER A 31 -0.12 17.23 -0.90
N LEU A 32 -0.17 18.44 -1.48
CA LEU A 32 0.41 18.74 -2.79
C LEU A 32 1.94 18.73 -2.74
N VAL A 33 2.53 19.27 -1.67
CA VAL A 33 3.98 19.24 -1.43
C VAL A 33 4.46 17.81 -1.22
N ALA A 34 3.75 17.00 -0.43
CA ALA A 34 4.04 15.57 -0.25
C ALA A 34 3.95 14.82 -1.59
N ARG A 35 2.92 15.08 -2.42
CA ARG A 35 2.78 14.51 -3.77
C ARG A 35 3.92 14.93 -4.71
N ALA A 36 4.34 16.20 -4.69
CA ALA A 36 5.42 16.70 -5.52
C ALA A 36 6.80 16.18 -5.07
N ARG A 37 6.97 15.93 -3.77
CA ARG A 37 8.16 15.33 -3.18
C ARG A 37 8.24 13.83 -3.49
N TRP A 38 7.11 13.12 -3.36
CA TRP A 38 6.97 11.71 -3.74
C TRP A 38 7.21 11.50 -5.25
N LYS A 39 6.63 12.34 -6.11
CA LYS A 39 6.89 12.31 -7.56
C LYS A 39 8.37 12.53 -7.90
N ARG A 40 9.06 13.42 -7.18
CA ARG A 40 10.50 13.66 -7.34
C ARG A 40 11.37 12.52 -6.82
N SER A 41 11.00 11.88 -5.71
CA SER A 41 11.64 10.63 -5.25
C SER A 41 11.49 9.54 -6.30
N ILE A 42 10.27 9.27 -6.77
CA ILE A 42 10.01 8.21 -7.76
C ILE A 42 10.77 8.46 -9.08
N ALA A 43 10.84 9.72 -9.51
CA ALA A 43 11.60 10.09 -10.71
C ALA A 43 13.11 9.88 -10.57
N LYS A 44 13.66 9.99 -9.34
CA LYS A 44 15.08 9.70 -9.05
C LYS A 44 15.38 8.20 -8.98
N VAL A 45 14.44 7.38 -8.50
CA VAL A 45 14.67 5.94 -8.29
C VAL A 45 14.34 5.10 -9.55
N GLY A 46 13.88 5.72 -10.65
CA GLY A 46 13.74 5.01 -11.94
C GLY A 46 12.62 3.95 -11.99
N TRP A 47 11.62 4.03 -11.11
CA TRP A 47 10.56 3.01 -10.98
C TRP A 47 9.67 2.87 -12.23
N ALA A 48 9.54 3.94 -13.03
CA ALA A 48 8.74 3.93 -14.26
C ALA A 48 9.34 3.05 -15.38
N ALA A 49 10.67 2.91 -15.41
CA ALA A 49 11.35 2.04 -16.38
C ALA A 49 11.32 0.57 -15.95
N SER A 50 11.36 0.31 -14.63
CA SER A 50 11.37 -1.05 -14.08
C SER A 50 10.05 -1.81 -14.31
N LEU A 51 8.92 -1.10 -14.35
CA LEU A 51 7.62 -1.67 -14.71
C LEU A 51 7.56 -2.17 -16.17
N HIS A 52 8.36 -1.59 -17.08
CA HIS A 52 8.47 -2.08 -18.47
C HIS A 52 9.43 -3.27 -18.60
N THR A 53 10.43 -3.39 -17.72
CA THR A 53 11.43 -4.49 -17.75
C THR A 53 10.88 -5.79 -17.18
N MET A 54 9.88 -5.74 -16.28
CA MET A 54 9.16 -6.92 -15.77
C MET A 54 8.40 -7.68 -16.88
N ALA A 55 8.08 -7.05 -18.01
CA ALA A 55 7.32 -7.67 -19.10
C ALA A 55 8.06 -8.79 -19.88
N ARG A 56 9.33 -9.10 -19.57
CA ARG A 56 10.17 -10.00 -20.39
C ARG A 56 10.35 -11.44 -19.89
N ARG A 57 9.86 -11.84 -18.72
CA ARG A 57 10.14 -13.21 -18.20
C ARG A 57 8.90 -14.10 -18.26
N ARG A 58 8.54 -14.49 -19.49
CA ARG A 58 7.57 -15.56 -19.74
C ARG A 58 8.26 -16.92 -19.60
N ALA A 59 8.08 -17.59 -18.46
CA ALA A 59 7.92 -19.05 -18.38
C ALA A 59 7.73 -19.48 -16.91
N ALA A 60 6.75 -20.35 -16.69
CA ALA A 60 6.42 -21.08 -15.46
C ALA A 60 7.46 -21.04 -14.33
N GLY A 61 7.08 -20.48 -13.17
CA GLY A 61 7.88 -20.59 -11.95
C GLY A 61 7.86 -19.39 -11.00
N PHE A 62 7.21 -18.28 -11.36
CA PHE A 62 7.26 -17.05 -10.55
C PHE A 62 6.86 -17.27 -9.08
N SER A 63 5.82 -18.06 -8.78
CA SER A 63 5.39 -18.30 -7.39
C SER A 63 6.41 -19.09 -6.56
N ASP A 64 6.99 -20.17 -7.10
CA ASP A 64 7.95 -21.01 -6.39
C ASP A 64 9.31 -20.30 -6.27
N GLN A 65 9.73 -19.61 -7.34
CA GLN A 65 10.92 -18.76 -7.32
C GLN A 65 10.75 -17.55 -6.40
N LEU A 66 9.55 -16.98 -6.30
CA LEU A 66 9.24 -15.87 -5.40
C LEU A 66 9.23 -16.32 -3.95
N HIS A 67 8.61 -17.46 -3.65
CA HIS A 67 8.66 -18.08 -2.33
C HIS A 67 10.13 -18.32 -1.94
N GLU A 68 10.91 -18.91 -2.84
CA GLU A 68 12.34 -19.10 -2.60
C GLU A 68 13.07 -17.75 -2.40
N ARG A 69 12.80 -16.71 -3.19
CA ARG A 69 13.41 -15.36 -3.04
C ARG A 69 13.03 -14.67 -1.73
N LEU A 70 11.81 -14.87 -1.23
CA LEU A 70 11.35 -14.31 0.04
C LEU A 70 11.99 -15.02 1.23
N HIS A 71 12.21 -16.33 1.12
CA HIS A 71 12.79 -17.14 2.19
C HIS A 71 14.30 -17.37 2.04
N ARG A 72 14.95 -16.85 0.99
CA ARG A 72 16.36 -17.18 0.67
C ARG A 72 17.39 -16.54 1.58
N THR A 73 17.03 -15.60 2.44
CA THR A 73 18.06 -14.80 3.10
C THR A 73 17.58 -14.32 4.46
N ASP A 74 18.20 -14.88 5.49
CA ASP A 74 18.68 -14.13 6.65
C ASP A 74 19.42 -12.89 6.11
N ARG A 75 18.71 -11.76 5.98
CA ARG A 75 19.27 -10.47 5.55
C ARG A 75 19.52 -9.65 6.81
N PRO A 76 20.71 -9.75 7.44
CA PRO A 76 20.99 -8.94 8.62
C PRO A 76 20.85 -7.46 8.27
N GLY A 77 19.91 -6.78 8.94
CA GLY A 77 19.61 -5.36 8.73
C GLY A 77 18.49 -5.03 7.75
N VAL A 78 17.86 -6.02 7.09
CA VAL A 78 16.66 -5.81 6.27
C VAL A 78 15.47 -6.44 7.00
N ALA A 79 14.37 -5.69 7.07
CA ALA A 79 13.14 -6.16 7.67
C ALA A 79 12.68 -7.53 7.11
N GLU A 80 12.33 -8.45 8.02
CA GLU A 80 11.90 -9.80 7.68
C GLU A 80 10.56 -9.78 6.93
N ALA A 81 10.51 -10.39 5.74
CA ALA A 81 9.27 -10.57 5.00
C ALA A 81 8.40 -11.63 5.67
N LEU A 82 7.19 -11.26 6.08
CA LEU A 82 6.28 -12.23 6.71
C LEU A 82 5.72 -13.23 5.69
N ASP A 83 5.65 -14.50 6.10
CA ASP A 83 5.03 -15.55 5.29
C ASP A 83 3.50 -15.55 5.41
N PHE A 84 2.82 -15.37 4.27
CA PHE A 84 1.36 -15.44 4.16
C PHE A 84 0.88 -16.65 3.34
N SER A 85 1.77 -17.58 2.98
CA SER A 85 1.44 -18.72 2.11
C SER A 85 0.30 -19.56 2.66
N ALA A 86 0.26 -19.80 3.97
CA ALA A 86 -0.81 -20.55 4.63
C ALA A 86 -2.18 -19.88 4.52
N ILE A 87 -2.28 -18.55 4.76
CA ILE A 87 -3.56 -17.84 4.64
C ILE A 87 -4.00 -17.73 3.18
N ILE A 88 -3.06 -17.52 2.26
CA ILE A 88 -3.36 -17.47 0.82
C ILE A 88 -3.92 -18.82 0.37
N ALA A 89 -3.27 -19.93 0.74
CA ALA A 89 -3.73 -21.27 0.40
C ALA A 89 -5.11 -21.58 0.98
N ASP A 90 -5.34 -21.33 2.28
CA ASP A 90 -6.63 -21.54 2.94
C ASP A 90 -7.76 -20.76 2.25
N LYS A 91 -7.55 -19.47 2.02
CA LYS A 91 -8.58 -18.60 1.44
C LYS A 91 -8.81 -18.88 -0.04
N ARG A 92 -7.78 -19.26 -0.78
CA ARG A 92 -7.92 -19.65 -2.19
C ARG A 92 -8.71 -20.93 -2.36
N GLN A 93 -8.55 -21.93 -1.48
CA GLN A 93 -9.34 -23.16 -1.54
C GLN A 93 -10.84 -22.92 -1.36
N GLN A 94 -11.22 -21.84 -0.68
CA GLN A 94 -12.61 -21.44 -0.48
C GLN A 94 -13.18 -20.65 -1.67
N HIS A 95 -12.37 -20.29 -2.66
CA HIS A 95 -12.82 -19.54 -3.84
C HIS A 95 -13.54 -20.46 -4.82
N LEU A 96 -14.78 -20.10 -5.16
CA LEU A 96 -15.53 -20.76 -6.23
C LEU A 96 -15.20 -20.10 -7.57
N LYS A 97 -14.58 -20.85 -8.47
CA LYS A 97 -14.21 -20.40 -9.82
C LYS A 97 -15.42 -19.82 -10.57
N GLY A 98 -15.24 -18.67 -11.23
CA GLY A 98 -16.29 -17.98 -11.97
C GLY A 98 -17.15 -17.05 -11.11
N THR A 99 -16.94 -17.00 -9.79
CA THR A 99 -17.60 -16.01 -8.93
C THR A 99 -16.79 -14.74 -8.82
N ARG A 100 -17.47 -13.59 -8.67
CA ARG A 100 -16.84 -12.26 -8.44
C ARG A 100 -15.82 -11.86 -9.51
N GLU A 101 -15.91 -12.44 -10.71
CA GLU A 101 -15.02 -12.12 -11.83
C GLU A 101 -15.04 -10.63 -12.18
N TRP A 102 -16.19 -9.97 -12.00
CA TRP A 102 -16.32 -8.52 -12.14
C TRP A 102 -15.35 -7.73 -11.24
N VAL A 103 -15.00 -8.23 -10.05
CA VAL A 103 -14.01 -7.60 -9.15
C VAL A 103 -12.62 -7.69 -9.75
N PHE A 104 -12.25 -8.86 -10.24
CA PHE A 104 -10.93 -9.10 -10.81
C PHE A 104 -10.74 -8.31 -12.11
N ASP A 105 -11.75 -8.29 -12.97
CA ASP A 105 -11.77 -7.50 -14.21
C ASP A 105 -11.70 -6.00 -13.92
N PHE A 106 -12.40 -5.54 -12.87
CA PHE A 106 -12.34 -4.15 -12.43
C PHE A 106 -10.94 -3.78 -11.97
N VAL A 107 -10.31 -4.58 -11.09
CA VAL A 107 -8.97 -4.31 -10.56
C VAL A 107 -7.92 -4.32 -11.68
N GLU A 108 -8.04 -5.20 -12.67
CA GLU A 108 -7.13 -5.24 -13.82
C GLU A 108 -7.16 -3.92 -14.61
N LYS A 109 -8.34 -3.35 -14.83
CA LYS A 109 -8.51 -2.05 -15.51
C LYS A 109 -8.05 -0.89 -14.63
N TRP A 110 -8.46 -0.89 -13.36
CA TRP A 110 -8.14 0.15 -12.39
C TRP A 110 -6.64 0.31 -12.17
N ARG A 111 -5.87 -0.80 -12.07
CA ARG A 111 -4.44 -0.70 -11.73
C ARG A 111 -3.57 -0.08 -12.82
N VAL A 112 -3.99 -0.19 -14.08
CA VAL A 112 -3.22 0.28 -15.25
C VAL A 112 -3.64 1.67 -15.70
N ASP A 113 -4.75 2.19 -15.16
CA ASP A 113 -5.22 3.53 -15.44
C ASP A 113 -4.46 4.57 -14.58
N PRO A 114 -3.68 5.48 -15.18
CA PRO A 114 -2.92 6.48 -14.43
C PRO A 114 -3.82 7.46 -13.66
N GLU A 115 -5.04 7.70 -14.16
CA GLU A 115 -6.02 8.63 -13.58
C GLU A 115 -6.85 7.99 -12.45
N SER A 116 -6.84 6.65 -12.37
CA SER A 116 -7.50 5.93 -11.30
C SER A 116 -6.87 6.23 -9.94
N ALA A 117 -7.73 6.19 -8.91
CA ALA A 117 -7.33 6.31 -7.51
C ALA A 117 -6.24 5.29 -7.14
N LYS A 118 -5.38 5.60 -6.16
CA LYS A 118 -4.29 4.70 -5.74
C LYS A 118 -4.68 3.68 -4.66
N LEU A 119 -5.90 3.79 -4.14
CA LEU A 119 -6.50 2.85 -3.19
C LEU A 119 -7.77 2.25 -3.80
N PHE A 120 -7.80 0.93 -3.89
CA PHE A 120 -9.01 0.17 -4.19
C PHE A 120 -9.60 -0.38 -2.90
N TRP A 121 -10.83 0.02 -2.58
CA TRP A 121 -11.51 -0.43 -1.36
C TRP A 121 -12.62 -1.42 -1.67
N LEU A 122 -12.38 -2.70 -1.35
CA LEU A 122 -13.40 -3.76 -1.43
C LEU A 122 -14.20 -3.83 -0.12
N VAL A 123 -15.43 -3.29 -0.13
CA VAL A 123 -16.35 -3.28 1.02
C VAL A 123 -17.46 -4.32 0.83
N GLY A 124 -17.95 -4.87 1.93
CA GLY A 124 -19.08 -5.79 1.95
C GLY A 124 -19.31 -6.35 3.35
N GLY A 125 -20.49 -6.94 3.59
CA GLY A 125 -20.86 -7.52 4.89
C GLY A 125 -19.89 -8.60 5.40
N GLY A 126 -20.01 -8.96 6.67
CA GLY A 126 -19.31 -10.11 7.24
C GLY A 126 -19.62 -11.39 6.44
N GLY A 127 -18.64 -12.27 6.24
CA GLY A 127 -18.84 -13.54 5.53
C GLY A 127 -19.02 -13.45 4.01
N THR A 128 -19.02 -12.27 3.39
CA THR A 128 -19.22 -12.13 1.93
C THR A 128 -18.03 -12.57 1.06
N GLY A 129 -17.01 -13.19 1.66
CA GLY A 129 -15.85 -13.72 0.93
C GLY A 129 -14.83 -12.68 0.46
N LYS A 130 -14.74 -11.51 1.11
CA LYS A 130 -13.75 -10.47 0.73
C LYS A 130 -12.31 -10.97 0.82
N SER A 131 -11.94 -11.63 1.91
CA SER A 131 -10.60 -12.19 2.09
C SER A 131 -10.31 -13.33 1.10
N VAL A 132 -11.34 -14.09 0.72
CA VAL A 132 -11.26 -15.12 -0.33
C VAL A 132 -10.97 -14.46 -1.69
N ALA A 133 -11.72 -13.41 -2.04
CA ALA A 133 -11.48 -12.64 -3.26
C ALA A 133 -10.09 -11.96 -3.26
N ALA A 134 -9.64 -11.42 -2.12
CA ALA A 134 -8.31 -10.80 -2.02
C ALA A 134 -7.18 -11.82 -2.24
N ALA A 135 -7.29 -13.02 -1.65
CA ALA A 135 -6.30 -14.09 -1.84
C ALA A 135 -6.26 -14.58 -3.30
N GLU A 136 -7.42 -14.81 -3.91
CA GLU A 136 -7.52 -15.18 -5.33
C GLU A 136 -6.96 -14.08 -6.24
N LEU A 137 -7.31 -12.82 -5.99
CA LEU A 137 -6.80 -11.68 -6.74
C LEU A 137 -5.28 -11.61 -6.65
N LEU A 138 -4.70 -11.74 -5.45
CA LEU A 138 -3.26 -11.75 -5.26
C LEU A 138 -2.59 -12.85 -6.11
N VAL A 139 -3.10 -14.08 -6.07
CA VAL A 139 -2.53 -15.19 -6.86
C VAL A 139 -2.60 -14.90 -8.36
N ARG A 140 -3.68 -14.30 -8.85
CA ARG A 140 -3.78 -13.87 -10.26
C ARG A 140 -2.76 -12.78 -10.61
N LEU A 141 -2.55 -11.82 -9.72
CA LEU A 141 -1.56 -10.75 -9.92
C LEU A 141 -0.14 -11.30 -9.92
N LEU A 142 0.19 -12.19 -8.97
CA LEU A 142 1.49 -12.85 -8.90
C LEU A 142 1.75 -13.72 -10.13
N GLY A 143 0.75 -14.47 -10.60
CA GLY A 143 0.87 -15.26 -11.83
C GLY A 143 1.12 -14.43 -13.10
N LYS A 144 0.87 -13.12 -13.04
CA LYS A 144 1.16 -12.15 -14.12
C LYS A 144 2.31 -11.21 -13.77
N GLU A 145 3.03 -11.42 -12.67
CA GLU A 145 4.11 -10.54 -12.18
C GLU A 145 3.66 -9.08 -11.94
N ASN A 146 2.41 -8.89 -11.53
CA ASN A 146 1.79 -7.57 -11.31
C ASN A 146 1.61 -7.21 -9.82
N ALA A 147 2.26 -7.93 -8.91
CA ALA A 147 2.31 -7.62 -7.48
C ALA A 147 3.73 -7.83 -6.95
N ALA A 148 4.26 -6.83 -6.24
CA ALA A 148 5.62 -6.84 -5.71
C ALA A 148 5.69 -7.13 -4.21
N ALA A 149 4.64 -6.80 -3.44
CA ALA A 149 4.58 -7.05 -2.00
C ALA A 149 3.11 -7.14 -1.56
N TRP A 150 2.83 -7.83 -0.46
CA TRP A 150 1.48 -8.04 0.06
C TRP A 150 1.48 -8.29 1.57
N HIS A 151 0.46 -7.83 2.28
CA HIS A 151 0.33 -8.07 3.71
C HIS A 151 -1.13 -8.38 4.07
N PHE A 152 -1.36 -9.41 4.88
CA PHE A 152 -2.69 -9.73 5.39
C PHE A 152 -2.80 -9.32 6.85
N CYS A 153 -3.57 -8.26 7.12
CA CYS A 153 -3.92 -7.87 8.48
C CYS A 153 -5.05 -8.78 9.01
N LYS A 154 -4.80 -9.45 10.13
CA LYS A 154 -5.79 -10.28 10.82
C LYS A 154 -6.13 -9.67 12.16
N HIS A 155 -7.42 -9.52 12.44
CA HIS A 155 -7.90 -8.99 13.71
C HIS A 155 -7.48 -9.85 14.93
N THR A 156 -7.22 -11.15 14.74
CA THR A 156 -6.75 -12.07 15.79
C THR A 156 -5.25 -11.97 16.06
N GLU A 157 -4.49 -11.32 15.19
CA GLU A 157 -3.02 -11.21 15.27
C GLU A 157 -2.62 -9.72 15.20
N PRO A 158 -2.97 -8.89 16.22
CA PRO A 158 -2.74 -7.46 16.18
C PRO A 158 -1.25 -7.10 16.12
N ALA A 159 -0.38 -7.87 16.78
CA ALA A 159 1.07 -7.66 16.72
C ALA A 159 1.62 -7.75 15.28
N ARG A 160 1.15 -8.73 14.48
CA ARG A 160 1.54 -8.86 13.07
C ARG A 160 0.83 -7.88 12.14
N SER A 161 -0.27 -7.29 12.62
CA SER A 161 -1.05 -6.28 11.89
C SER A 161 -0.65 -4.85 12.28
N ALA A 162 0.34 -4.69 13.16
CA ALA A 162 0.88 -3.39 13.54
C ALA A 162 1.50 -2.69 12.32
N PRO A 163 1.26 -1.38 12.11
CA PRO A 163 1.76 -0.68 10.93
C PRO A 163 3.28 -0.77 10.75
N ALA A 164 4.04 -0.71 11.85
CA ALA A 164 5.50 -0.84 11.80
C ALA A 164 5.94 -2.21 11.26
N VAL A 165 5.29 -3.29 11.70
CA VAL A 165 5.54 -4.67 11.21
C VAL A 165 5.13 -4.81 9.75
N LEU A 166 4.00 -4.20 9.34
CA LEU A 166 3.56 -4.20 7.95
C LEU A 166 4.59 -3.51 7.04
N LEU A 167 5.06 -2.31 7.40
CA LEU A 167 6.02 -1.55 6.59
C LEU A 167 7.34 -2.32 6.43
N ARG A 168 7.82 -2.89 7.53
CA ARG A 168 8.99 -3.77 7.56
C ARG A 168 8.81 -4.97 6.62
N SER A 169 7.71 -5.71 6.79
CA SER A 169 7.39 -6.87 5.95
C SER A 169 7.37 -6.50 4.46
N LEU A 170 6.69 -5.40 4.09
CA LEU A 170 6.64 -4.90 2.72
C LEU A 170 8.02 -4.57 2.18
N ALA A 171 8.87 -3.87 2.95
CA ALA A 171 10.23 -3.54 2.54
C ALA A 171 11.07 -4.80 2.27
N GLY A 172 10.98 -5.81 3.15
CA GLY A 172 11.64 -7.10 2.95
C GLY A 172 11.22 -7.80 1.65
N MET A 173 9.92 -7.79 1.35
CA MET A 173 9.38 -8.29 0.08
C MET A 173 9.88 -7.47 -1.11
N LEU A 174 9.88 -6.14 -1.03
CA LEU A 174 10.33 -5.27 -2.13
C LEU A 174 11.81 -5.45 -2.45
N CYS A 175 12.68 -5.62 -1.44
CA CYS A 175 14.08 -6.02 -1.66
C CYS A 175 14.19 -7.32 -2.46
N ALA A 176 13.27 -8.27 -2.21
CA ALA A 176 13.27 -9.54 -2.89
C ALA A 176 12.66 -9.48 -4.29
N THR A 177 11.73 -8.56 -4.60
CA THR A 177 10.92 -8.56 -5.83
C THR A 177 11.26 -7.44 -6.81
N VAL A 178 11.76 -6.30 -6.32
CA VAL A 178 12.05 -5.11 -7.12
C VAL A 178 13.56 -4.94 -7.24
N GLU A 179 14.06 -5.00 -8.48
CA GLU A 179 15.48 -4.80 -8.77
C GLU A 179 15.94 -3.40 -8.34
N GLY A 180 17.09 -3.33 -7.66
CA GLY A 180 17.67 -2.09 -7.13
C GLY A 180 17.06 -1.56 -5.83
N PHE A 181 15.97 -2.16 -5.34
CA PHE A 181 15.32 -1.69 -4.11
C PHE A 181 16.19 -1.93 -2.86
N GLU A 182 16.88 -3.08 -2.79
CA GLU A 182 17.78 -3.38 -1.68
C GLU A 182 18.94 -2.37 -1.60
N ASP A 183 19.47 -1.95 -2.74
CA ASP A 183 20.58 -0.99 -2.78
C ASP A 183 20.13 0.42 -2.41
N ALA A 184 18.92 0.82 -2.82
CA ALA A 184 18.29 2.05 -2.34
C ALA A 184 18.17 2.00 -0.81
N LEU A 185 17.59 0.93 -0.27
CA LEU A 185 17.39 0.74 1.17
C LEU A 185 18.69 0.78 2.00
N LYS A 186 19.83 0.37 1.42
CA LYS A 186 21.14 0.47 2.09
C LYS A 186 21.50 1.92 2.43
N GLU A 187 21.08 2.88 1.62
CA GLU A 187 21.29 4.31 1.89
C GLU A 187 20.43 4.81 3.06
N SER A 188 19.36 4.08 3.39
CA SER A 188 18.43 4.36 4.51
C SER A 188 18.62 3.42 5.72
N THR A 189 19.74 2.70 5.79
CA THR A 189 19.98 1.67 6.83
C THR A 189 20.05 2.24 8.25
N GLY A 190 19.49 1.46 9.21
CA GLY A 190 19.61 1.71 10.66
C GLY A 190 18.38 2.28 11.35
N VAL A 191 17.20 2.27 10.72
CA VAL A 191 15.98 2.84 11.31
C VAL A 191 15.34 1.88 12.33
N GLU A 192 15.89 1.91 13.54
CA GLU A 192 15.34 1.31 14.76
C GLU A 192 14.32 2.27 15.40
N THR A 193 13.26 2.65 14.66
CA THR A 193 12.16 3.47 15.18
C THR A 193 10.85 2.68 15.15
N GLU A 194 9.97 2.95 16.11
CA GLU A 194 8.58 2.47 16.10
C GLU A 194 7.62 3.56 15.58
N ASN A 195 8.14 4.75 15.25
CA ASN A 195 7.35 5.79 14.62
C ASN A 195 7.00 5.42 13.19
N VAL A 196 5.71 5.30 12.90
CA VAL A 196 5.18 4.83 11.61
C VAL A 196 5.51 5.78 10.46
N ASP A 197 5.52 7.08 10.69
CA ASP A 197 5.81 8.08 9.65
C ASP A 197 7.29 8.06 9.27
N GLU A 198 8.18 7.96 10.28
CA GLU A 198 9.62 7.81 10.06
C GLU A 198 9.95 6.49 9.34
N LEU A 199 9.31 5.39 9.75
CA LEU A 199 9.42 4.11 9.06
C LEU A 199 8.94 4.18 7.62
N PHE A 200 7.80 4.82 7.36
CA PHE A 200 7.28 4.94 6.00
C PHE A 200 8.20 5.77 5.11
N GLU A 201 8.72 6.90 5.61
CA GLU A 201 9.67 7.71 4.86
C GLU A 201 10.94 6.92 4.54
N ALA A 202 11.51 6.20 5.52
CA ALA A 202 12.78 5.48 5.34
C ALA A 202 12.65 4.17 4.55
N LEU A 203 11.53 3.45 4.66
CA LEU A 203 11.40 2.12 4.05
C LEU A 203 10.66 2.13 2.71
N VAL A 204 9.88 3.17 2.40
CA VAL A 204 8.95 3.15 1.26
C VAL A 204 9.00 4.43 0.43
N ALA A 205 8.97 5.62 1.06
CA ALA A 205 8.92 6.88 0.31
C ALA A 205 10.29 7.31 -0.23
N LYS A 206 11.33 7.01 0.53
CA LYS A 206 12.75 7.25 0.24
C LYS A 206 13.55 6.05 0.75
N PRO A 207 13.30 4.86 0.18
CA PRO A 207 14.14 3.72 0.48
C PRO A 207 15.58 4.06 0.12
#